data_AF-A0A349Y347-F1
#
_entry.id   AF-A0A349Y347-F1
#
_cell.length_a   1.000
_cell.length_b   1.000
_cell.length_c   1.000
_cell.angle_alpha   90.00
_cell.angle_beta   90.00
_cell.angle_gamma   90.00
#
_symmetry.space_group_name_H-M   'P 1'
#
loop_
_entity.id
_entity.type
_entity.pdbx_description
1 polymer ?
#
loop_
_entity_poly.entity_id
_entity_poly.type
_entity_poly.pdbx_seq_one_letter_code
_entity_poly.pdbx_strand_id
1 'polypeptide(L)'
;MNTIARSRWLIPGLLILALAACSSAPKKPGGSTAGSSKPSGAVVQGKGGRPAHCPDGSPYKAAAEDPSTRGDYRAGGLYKPGVNDSTPTYIPNVACIPEPEVVDLPRSAIGNKSPYVVLGKQYQVMDKTRGYAEKGTASYYGAKFHGRLTSNREVYDMYAFTAAYKTLP
;
A
#
# COMPACT_ATOMS: atom_id res chain seq x y z
N MET A 1 15.61 76.11 -25.32
CA MET A 1 16.68 75.61 -26.20
C MET A 1 17.22 74.32 -25.63
N ASN A 2 17.24 73.28 -26.46
CA ASN A 2 18.05 72.06 -26.44
C ASN A 2 17.88 71.01 -25.32
N THR A 3 17.15 69.94 -25.69
CA THR A 3 17.54 68.51 -25.66
C THR A 3 18.87 68.13 -24.99
N ILE A 4 18.82 67.09 -24.13
CA ILE A 4 19.70 65.90 -24.19
C ILE A 4 18.91 64.69 -23.65
N ALA A 5 18.95 63.60 -24.41
CA ALA A 5 18.42 62.29 -24.09
C ALA A 5 19.56 61.29 -23.79
N ARG A 6 19.16 60.10 -23.31
CA ARG A 6 19.83 58.77 -23.32
C ARG A 6 20.29 58.29 -21.92
N SER A 7 19.64 57.28 -21.36
CA SER A 7 19.90 55.82 -21.51
C SER A 7 20.97 55.37 -20.49
N ARG A 8 20.84 54.30 -19.69
CA ARG A 8 20.48 52.92 -20.07
C ARG A 8 19.96 52.14 -18.85
N TRP A 9 18.87 51.43 -19.09
CA TRP A 9 18.39 50.25 -18.37
C TRP A 9 19.50 49.22 -18.13
N LEU A 10 19.84 48.89 -16.88
CA LEU A 10 20.65 47.71 -16.56
C LEU A 10 20.48 47.20 -15.12
N ILE A 11 19.31 47.27 -14.47
CA ILE A 11 19.16 46.66 -13.14
C ILE A 11 17.72 46.14 -12.90
N PRO A 12 17.29 45.05 -13.55
CA PRO A 12 16.57 44.05 -12.75
C PRO A 12 16.80 42.59 -13.20
N GLY A 13 17.89 42.31 -13.93
CA GLY A 13 18.17 40.95 -14.42
C GLY A 13 18.81 40.00 -13.41
N LEU A 14 19.39 40.50 -12.32
CA LEU A 14 20.28 39.70 -11.47
C LEU A 14 19.61 39.02 -10.26
N LEU A 15 18.31 39.30 -9.99
CA LEU A 15 17.62 38.77 -8.81
C LEU A 15 16.74 37.54 -9.09
N ILE A 16 16.58 37.13 -10.36
CA ILE A 16 15.77 35.96 -10.76
C ILE A 16 16.61 34.68 -10.85
N LEU A 17 17.95 34.76 -10.80
CA LEU A 17 18.84 33.60 -10.93
C LEU A 17 19.25 32.94 -9.59
N ALA A 18 18.67 33.36 -8.46
CA ALA A 18 19.05 32.87 -7.13
C ALA A 18 18.09 31.83 -6.51
N LEU A 19 17.00 31.46 -7.19
CA LEU A 19 15.98 30.53 -6.67
C LEU A 19 15.95 29.14 -7.34
N ALA A 20 16.94 28.79 -8.16
CA ALA A 20 16.97 27.53 -8.92
C ALA A 20 17.98 26.48 -8.41
N ALA A 21 18.35 26.51 -7.13
CA ALA A 21 19.42 25.65 -6.61
C ALA A 21 19.08 24.95 -5.29
N CYS A 22 17.91 24.30 -5.19
CA CYS A 22 17.61 23.31 -4.14
C CYS A 22 16.63 22.24 -4.66
N SER A 23 17.04 21.37 -5.60
CA SER A 23 16.27 20.15 -5.92
C SER A 23 17.13 18.91 -6.21
N SER A 24 18.36 18.84 -5.71
CA SER A 24 19.17 17.63 -5.80
C SER A 24 18.84 16.69 -4.64
N ALA A 25 18.07 15.63 -4.94
CA ALA A 25 17.91 14.49 -4.05
C ALA A 25 19.25 13.73 -3.91
N PRO A 26 19.65 13.27 -2.71
CA PRO A 26 20.89 12.53 -2.55
C PRO A 26 20.81 11.17 -3.24
N LYS A 27 21.80 10.85 -4.10
CA LYS A 27 21.99 9.49 -4.62
C LYS A 27 22.41 8.59 -3.47
N LYS A 28 21.63 7.55 -3.21
CA LYS A 28 21.97 6.45 -2.31
C LYS A 28 23.30 5.84 -2.78
N PRO A 29 24.35 5.76 -1.94
CA PRO A 29 25.59 5.12 -2.33
C PRO A 29 25.31 3.65 -2.67
N GLY A 30 25.86 3.21 -3.80
CA GLY A 30 25.72 1.85 -4.31
C GLY A 30 26.27 0.87 -3.29
N GLY A 31 25.36 0.13 -2.65
CA GLY A 31 25.72 -1.01 -1.84
C GLY A 31 26.23 -2.11 -2.77
N SER A 32 27.48 -2.50 -2.53
CA SER A 32 28.15 -3.65 -3.13
C SER A 32 27.22 -4.86 -3.14
N THR A 33 27.05 -5.47 -4.30
CA THR A 33 26.33 -6.73 -4.50
C THR A 33 27.06 -7.86 -3.78
N ALA A 34 26.76 -8.04 -2.49
CA ALA A 34 26.92 -9.34 -1.83
C ALA A 34 25.79 -10.24 -2.33
N GLY A 35 26.17 -11.39 -2.91
CA GLY A 35 25.25 -12.36 -3.49
C GLY A 35 24.32 -12.96 -2.44
N SER A 36 23.17 -12.34 -2.23
CA SER A 36 22.01 -13.02 -1.65
C SER A 36 21.30 -13.73 -2.79
N SER A 37 21.49 -15.06 -2.85
CA SER A 37 20.62 -15.95 -3.62
C SER A 37 19.18 -15.73 -3.15
N LYS A 38 18.44 -14.91 -3.90
CA LYS A 38 17.00 -14.76 -3.73
C LYS A 38 16.40 -16.15 -3.94
N PRO A 39 15.74 -16.76 -2.94
CA PRO A 39 15.10 -18.03 -3.16
C PRO A 39 14.12 -17.83 -4.31
N SER A 40 14.25 -18.65 -5.35
CA SER A 40 13.31 -18.64 -6.47
C SER A 40 11.94 -18.92 -5.88
N GLY A 41 11.08 -17.90 -5.85
CA GLY A 41 9.72 -18.04 -5.36
C GLY A 41 9.03 -19.09 -6.21
N ALA A 42 8.81 -20.27 -5.63
CA ALA A 42 7.98 -21.28 -6.26
C ALA A 42 6.59 -20.67 -6.42
N VAL A 43 6.11 -20.61 -7.66
CA VAL A 43 4.72 -20.25 -7.94
C VAL A 43 3.87 -21.38 -7.40
N VAL A 44 3.28 -21.19 -6.22
CA VAL A 44 2.29 -22.12 -5.68
C VAL A 44 1.01 -21.91 -6.48
N GLN A 45 0.75 -22.77 -7.46
CA GLN A 45 -0.57 -22.85 -8.07
C GLN A 45 -1.53 -23.43 -7.02
N GLY A 46 -2.57 -22.69 -6.63
CA GLY A 46 -3.61 -23.09 -5.66
C GLY A 46 -4.53 -24.21 -6.17
N LYS A 47 -3.94 -25.31 -6.65
CA LYS A 47 -4.62 -26.54 -7.04
C LYS A 47 -4.36 -27.69 -6.07
N GLY A 48 -3.59 -27.44 -5.00
CA GLY A 48 -3.26 -28.44 -3.99
C GLY A 48 -4.28 -28.42 -2.87
N GLY A 49 -4.89 -29.56 -2.56
CA GLY A 49 -5.69 -29.70 -1.35
C GLY A 49 -4.84 -29.43 -0.10
N ARG A 50 -5.49 -28.95 0.97
CA ARG A 50 -4.88 -28.73 2.29
C ARG A 50 -4.07 -29.97 2.72
N PRO A 51 -2.78 -29.83 3.09
CA PRO A 51 -1.96 -30.96 3.51
C PRO A 51 -2.55 -31.74 4.69
N ALA A 52 -2.40 -33.07 4.68
CA ALA A 52 -2.98 -33.96 5.70
C ALA A 52 -2.43 -33.75 7.12
N HIS A 53 -1.25 -33.14 7.27
CA HIS A 53 -0.64 -32.84 8.57
C HIS A 53 -1.14 -31.53 9.19
N CYS A 54 -1.97 -30.77 8.48
CA CYS A 54 -2.50 -29.52 9.00
C CYS A 54 -3.54 -29.78 10.09
N PRO A 55 -3.56 -29.00 11.18
CA PRO A 55 -4.58 -29.12 12.23
C PRO A 55 -5.97 -28.80 11.67
N ASP A 56 -7.05 -29.04 12.41
CA ASP A 56 -8.36 -28.50 12.04
C ASP A 56 -8.35 -26.96 12.15
N GLY A 57 -8.89 -26.26 11.14
CA GLY A 57 -8.93 -24.80 11.11
C GLY A 57 -7.58 -24.11 10.84
N SER A 58 -7.49 -22.80 11.07
CA SER A 58 -6.21 -22.09 10.90
C SER A 58 -5.25 -22.39 12.07
N PRO A 59 -3.97 -22.69 11.82
CA PRO A 59 -2.97 -22.79 12.89
C PRO A 59 -2.64 -21.42 13.51
N TYR A 60 -3.11 -20.33 12.91
CA TYR A 60 -2.89 -18.97 13.38
C TYR A 60 -4.10 -18.47 14.15
N LYS A 61 -3.83 -17.82 15.29
CA LYS A 61 -4.86 -17.10 16.03
C LYS A 61 -5.37 -15.94 15.16
N ALA A 62 -6.69 -15.82 15.07
CA ALA A 62 -7.32 -14.70 14.40
C ALA A 62 -6.83 -13.36 14.98
N ALA A 63 -6.51 -12.42 14.09
CA ALA A 63 -6.13 -11.08 14.49
C ALA A 63 -7.26 -10.42 15.29
N ALA A 64 -6.90 -9.76 16.40
CA ALA A 64 -7.78 -8.89 17.14
C ALA A 64 -7.41 -7.44 16.85
N GLU A 65 -8.40 -6.54 16.86
CA GLU A 65 -8.11 -5.12 16.75
C GLU A 65 -7.26 -4.67 17.94
N ASP A 66 -6.21 -3.89 17.68
CA ASP A 66 -5.52 -3.10 18.70
C ASP A 66 -6.13 -1.69 18.75
N PRO A 67 -6.93 -1.34 19.79
CA PRO A 67 -7.55 -0.02 19.89
C PRO A 67 -6.53 1.12 19.98
N SER A 68 -5.29 0.86 20.40
CA SER A 68 -4.23 1.89 20.45
C SER A 68 -3.81 2.36 19.06
N THR A 69 -4.18 1.61 18.01
CA THR A 69 -3.92 1.99 16.61
C THR A 69 -5.03 2.84 16.00
N ARG A 70 -6.11 3.13 16.75
CA ARG A 70 -7.18 4.05 16.36
C ARG A 70 -6.68 5.49 16.46
N GLY A 71 -6.97 6.31 15.45
CA GLY A 71 -6.65 7.76 15.46
C GLY A 71 -5.30 8.14 14.87
N ASP A 72 -4.39 7.20 14.63
CA ASP A 72 -3.11 7.45 13.94
C ASP A 72 -3.26 7.73 12.43
N TYR A 73 -4.49 7.67 11.90
CA TYR A 73 -4.82 8.06 10.53
C TYR A 73 -4.90 9.58 10.44
N ARG A 74 -3.75 10.27 10.45
CA ARG A 74 -3.75 11.65 9.94
C ARG A 74 -4.24 11.63 8.50
N ALA A 75 -4.97 12.65 8.06
CA ALA A 75 -5.29 12.80 6.64
C ALA A 75 -3.96 12.84 5.84
N GLY A 76 -3.72 11.83 4.99
CA GLY A 76 -2.44 11.61 4.29
C GLY A 76 -1.40 10.75 5.04
N GLY A 77 -1.64 10.40 6.30
CA GLY A 77 -0.85 9.45 7.08
C GLY A 77 -1.19 8.03 6.70
N LEU A 78 -0.43 7.46 5.75
CA LEU A 78 -0.62 6.07 5.30
C LEU A 78 -0.28 5.03 6.38
N TYR A 79 0.53 5.39 7.40
CA TYR A 79 1.15 4.46 8.34
C TYR A 79 1.27 5.03 9.75
N LYS A 80 1.35 4.15 10.76
CA LYS A 80 1.71 4.53 12.14
C LYS A 80 3.12 5.16 12.14
N PRO A 81 3.29 6.42 12.56
CA PRO A 81 4.59 7.08 12.53
C PRO A 81 5.64 6.30 13.34
N GLY A 82 6.85 6.17 12.78
CA GLY A 82 7.98 5.52 13.46
C GLY A 82 7.97 3.99 13.50
N VAL A 83 6.96 3.33 12.91
CA VAL A 83 6.90 1.87 12.83
C VAL A 83 7.23 1.41 11.41
N ASN A 84 8.35 0.68 11.28
CA ASN A 84 8.74 0.07 10.02
C ASN A 84 7.88 -1.16 9.71
N ASP A 85 7.65 -1.42 8.42
CA ASP A 85 7.01 -2.66 8.01
C ASP A 85 7.98 -3.84 8.14
N SER A 86 7.43 -5.02 8.40
CA SER A 86 8.23 -6.24 8.52
C SER A 86 7.42 -7.47 8.09
N THR A 87 8.14 -8.54 7.83
CA THR A 87 7.59 -9.88 7.67
C THR A 87 7.94 -10.73 8.88
N PRO A 88 7.23 -11.83 9.15
CA PRO A 88 7.66 -12.80 10.14
C PRO A 88 9.11 -13.23 9.89
N THR A 89 9.89 -13.38 10.96
CA THR A 89 11.29 -13.84 10.89
C THR A 89 11.43 -15.32 10.55
N TYR A 90 10.30 -16.04 10.46
CA TYR A 90 10.18 -17.44 10.11
C TYR A 90 9.27 -17.58 8.88
N ILE A 91 9.36 -18.72 8.18
CA ILE A 91 8.43 -19.03 7.08
C ILE A 91 7.12 -19.55 7.70
N PRO A 92 5.99 -18.82 7.58
CA PRO A 92 4.72 -19.30 8.10
C PRO A 92 4.23 -20.51 7.31
N ASN A 93 3.57 -21.45 7.98
CA ASN A 93 2.85 -22.56 7.39
C ASN A 93 1.55 -22.10 6.72
N VAL A 94 1.69 -21.27 5.69
CA VAL A 94 0.57 -20.72 4.91
C VAL A 94 -0.23 -21.81 4.19
N ALA A 95 0.38 -22.96 3.90
CA ALA A 95 -0.29 -24.11 3.30
C ALA A 95 -1.36 -24.73 4.23
N CYS A 96 -1.25 -24.50 5.53
CA CYS A 96 -2.25 -24.92 6.50
C CYS A 96 -3.30 -23.85 6.82
N ILE A 97 -3.30 -22.70 6.14
CA ILE A 97 -4.44 -21.77 6.24
C ILE A 97 -5.58 -22.36 5.39
N PRO A 98 -6.79 -22.55 5.96
CA PRO A 98 -7.92 -23.05 5.19
C PRO A 98 -8.25 -22.08 4.03
N GLU A 99 -8.42 -22.61 2.82
CA GLU A 99 -8.96 -21.81 1.72
C GLU A 99 -10.40 -21.39 2.03
N PRO A 100 -10.80 -20.15 1.71
CA PRO A 100 -12.15 -19.69 1.95
C PRO A 100 -13.13 -20.34 0.98
N GLU A 101 -14.35 -20.57 1.43
CA GLU A 101 -15.46 -20.93 0.55
C GLU A 101 -15.85 -19.72 -0.33
N VAL A 102 -15.93 -19.92 -1.64
CA VAL A 102 -16.32 -18.86 -2.58
C VAL A 102 -17.83 -18.76 -2.61
N VAL A 103 -18.36 -17.77 -1.89
CA VAL A 103 -19.81 -17.49 -1.81
C VAL A 103 -20.11 -16.04 -2.21
N ASP A 104 -21.31 -15.81 -2.75
CA ASP A 104 -21.78 -14.46 -3.10
C ASP A 104 -22.27 -13.74 -1.84
N LEU A 105 -21.39 -12.93 -1.24
CA LEU A 105 -21.68 -12.14 -0.05
C LEU A 105 -22.32 -10.79 -0.42
N PRO A 106 -23.21 -10.25 0.43
CA PRO A 106 -23.69 -8.90 0.26
C PRO A 106 -22.52 -7.89 0.37
N ARG A 107 -22.62 -6.79 -0.38
CA ARG A 107 -21.66 -5.70 -0.32
C ARG A 107 -21.52 -5.17 1.12
N SER A 108 -20.29 -4.88 1.54
CA SER A 108 -20.05 -4.27 2.85
C SER A 108 -20.79 -2.93 2.99
N ALA A 109 -21.45 -2.73 4.14
CA ALA A 109 -22.09 -1.46 4.48
C ALA A 109 -21.08 -0.31 4.61
N ILE A 110 -19.84 -0.65 4.99
CA ILE A 110 -18.75 0.27 5.27
C ILE A 110 -17.63 0.09 4.24
N GLY A 111 -17.00 1.19 3.84
CA GLY A 111 -15.95 1.18 2.83
C GLY A 111 -15.79 2.56 2.20
N ASN A 112 -14.86 2.66 1.25
CA ASN A 112 -14.71 3.87 0.47
C ASN A 112 -15.99 4.14 -0.34
N LYS A 113 -16.56 5.33 -0.21
CA LYS A 113 -17.71 5.76 -1.00
C LYS A 113 -17.23 6.35 -2.32
N SER A 114 -17.99 6.15 -3.39
CA SER A 114 -17.64 6.69 -4.71
C SER A 114 -18.16 8.12 -4.86
N PRO A 115 -17.37 9.05 -5.45
CA PRO A 115 -15.94 8.97 -5.67
C PRO A 115 -15.14 9.15 -4.36
N TYR A 116 -13.89 8.71 -4.35
CA TYR A 116 -12.95 9.05 -3.28
C TYR A 116 -11.58 9.45 -3.82
N VAL A 117 -10.81 10.19 -3.02
CA VAL A 117 -9.48 10.70 -3.39
C VAL A 117 -8.43 10.22 -2.40
N VAL A 118 -7.33 9.66 -2.90
CA VAL A 118 -6.16 9.27 -2.10
C VAL A 118 -4.91 9.78 -2.79
N LEU A 119 -4.09 10.57 -2.07
CA LEU A 119 -2.84 11.15 -2.59
C LEU A 119 -3.04 11.91 -3.92
N GLY A 120 -4.13 12.69 -4.01
CA GLY A 120 -4.48 13.46 -5.21
C GLY A 120 -5.05 12.65 -6.38
N LYS A 121 -5.18 11.32 -6.25
CA LYS A 121 -5.80 10.46 -7.26
C LYS A 121 -7.24 10.15 -6.90
N GLN A 122 -8.16 10.42 -7.83
CA GLN A 122 -9.57 10.10 -7.70
C GLN A 122 -9.85 8.67 -8.20
N TYR A 123 -10.72 7.96 -7.48
CA TYR A 123 -11.18 6.62 -7.80
C TYR A 123 -12.71 6.55 -7.80
N GLN A 124 -13.25 5.62 -8.59
CA GLN A 124 -14.68 5.33 -8.66
C GLN A 124 -14.91 3.87 -8.29
N VAL A 125 -15.72 3.60 -7.27
CA VAL A 125 -16.07 2.23 -6.86
C VAL A 125 -17.18 1.71 -7.76
N MET A 126 -17.03 0.49 -8.26
CA MET A 126 -17.94 -0.15 -9.19
C MET A 126 -19.24 -0.54 -8.49
N ASP A 127 -20.36 -0.35 -9.18
CA ASP A 127 -21.67 -0.81 -8.69
C ASP A 127 -21.92 -2.29 -8.99
N LYS A 128 -21.33 -2.82 -10.07
CA LYS A 128 -21.47 -4.21 -10.52
C LYS A 128 -20.11 -4.78 -10.89
N THR A 129 -19.82 -6.00 -10.45
CA THR A 129 -18.54 -6.69 -10.66
C THR A 129 -18.61 -7.79 -11.73
N ARG A 130 -19.82 -8.09 -12.24
CA ARG A 130 -20.01 -9.17 -13.20
C ARG A 130 -19.20 -8.94 -14.48
N GLY A 131 -18.40 -9.94 -14.85
CA GLY A 131 -17.54 -9.89 -16.04
C GLY A 131 -16.26 -9.06 -15.85
N TYR A 132 -15.99 -8.55 -14.65
CA TYR A 132 -14.75 -7.86 -14.36
C TYR A 132 -13.58 -8.85 -14.37
N ALA A 133 -12.55 -8.54 -15.15
CA ALA A 133 -11.29 -9.25 -15.19
C ALA A 133 -10.15 -8.24 -15.38
N GLU A 134 -9.12 -8.33 -14.56
CA GLU A 134 -7.94 -7.47 -14.64
C GLU A 134 -6.68 -8.29 -14.38
N LYS A 135 -5.58 -7.90 -15.04
CA LYS A 135 -4.23 -8.40 -14.76
C LYS A 135 -3.37 -7.23 -14.30
N GLY A 136 -2.67 -7.43 -13.19
CA GLY A 136 -1.81 -6.40 -12.63
C GLY A 136 -0.79 -6.95 -11.63
N THR A 137 -0.06 -6.04 -11.01
CA THR A 137 0.90 -6.37 -9.96
C THR A 137 0.17 -6.57 -8.63
N ALA A 138 0.45 -7.68 -7.96
CA ALA A 138 0.01 -7.92 -6.59
C ALA A 138 1.15 -7.62 -5.59
N SER A 139 0.75 -7.14 -4.41
CA SER A 139 1.62 -6.98 -3.24
C SER A 139 0.85 -7.41 -2.01
N TYR A 140 1.55 -7.74 -0.92
CA TYR A 140 0.94 -8.11 0.35
C TYR A 140 1.28 -7.06 1.43
N TYR A 141 0.44 -6.96 2.46
CA TYR A 141 0.67 -6.10 3.61
C TYR A 141 1.45 -6.85 4.70
N GLY A 142 2.49 -6.22 5.25
CA GLY A 142 3.30 -6.80 6.32
C GLY A 142 2.72 -6.59 7.72
N ALA A 143 3.54 -6.90 8.73
CA ALA A 143 3.14 -6.94 10.13
C ALA A 143 2.65 -5.61 10.70
N LYS A 144 3.07 -4.46 10.13
CA LYS A 144 2.65 -3.14 10.66
C LYS A 144 1.15 -2.86 10.53
N PHE A 145 0.44 -3.66 9.72
CA PHE A 145 -1.01 -3.54 9.53
C PHE A 145 -1.80 -4.60 10.28
N HIS A 146 -1.16 -5.67 10.73
CA HIS A 146 -1.83 -6.79 11.37
C HIS A 146 -2.56 -6.32 12.65
N GLY A 147 -3.82 -6.71 12.80
CA GLY A 147 -4.66 -6.25 13.92
C GLY A 147 -5.19 -4.82 13.76
N ARG A 148 -5.07 -4.18 12.60
CA ARG A 148 -5.62 -2.84 12.35
C ARG A 148 -6.88 -2.88 11.51
N LEU A 149 -7.72 -1.86 11.66
CA LEU A 149 -8.89 -1.69 10.82
C LEU A 149 -8.51 -1.31 9.38
N THR A 150 -9.14 -1.98 8.42
CA THR A 150 -9.06 -1.61 7.00
C THR A 150 -10.13 -0.55 6.66
N SER A 151 -10.24 -0.16 5.38
CA SER A 151 -11.24 0.81 4.91
C SER A 151 -12.69 0.39 5.14
N ASN A 152 -12.98 -0.92 5.20
CA ASN A 152 -14.33 -1.42 5.54
C ASN A 152 -14.53 -1.65 7.05
N ARG A 153 -13.52 -1.33 7.87
CA ARG A 153 -13.47 -1.53 9.33
C ARG A 153 -13.44 -2.99 9.79
N GLU A 154 -13.12 -3.93 8.92
CA GLU A 154 -12.68 -5.27 9.35
C GLU A 154 -11.22 -5.20 9.81
N VAL A 155 -10.85 -6.13 10.69
CA VAL A 155 -9.47 -6.26 11.19
C VAL A 155 -8.63 -6.98 10.14
N TYR A 156 -7.52 -6.38 9.72
CA TYR A 156 -6.57 -7.04 8.83
C TYR A 156 -5.81 -8.14 9.57
N ASP A 157 -5.89 -9.35 9.04
CA ASP A 157 -5.11 -10.51 9.46
C ASP A 157 -4.17 -10.95 8.33
N MET A 158 -2.86 -11.05 8.61
CA MET A 158 -1.87 -11.46 7.60
C MET A 158 -1.97 -12.96 7.28
N TYR A 159 -2.66 -13.73 8.13
CA TYR A 159 -2.85 -15.17 8.03
C TYR A 159 -4.29 -15.53 7.60
N ALA A 160 -5.06 -14.57 7.08
CA ALA A 160 -6.37 -14.80 6.49
C ALA A 160 -6.38 -14.43 5.00
N PHE A 161 -7.23 -15.11 4.23
CA PHE A 161 -7.43 -14.81 2.82
C PHE A 161 -8.29 -13.55 2.64
N THR A 162 -7.62 -12.40 2.55
CA THR A 162 -8.26 -11.11 2.26
C THR A 162 -7.49 -10.37 1.17
N ALA A 163 -8.17 -9.46 0.47
CA ALA A 163 -7.57 -8.64 -0.56
C ALA A 163 -8.08 -7.20 -0.48
N ALA A 164 -7.22 -6.25 -0.81
CA ALA A 164 -7.59 -4.85 -0.95
C ALA A 164 -7.63 -4.47 -2.42
N TYR A 165 -8.66 -3.74 -2.84
CA TYR A 165 -8.79 -3.27 -4.20
C TYR A 165 -9.37 -1.85 -4.24
N LYS A 166 -8.99 -1.07 -5.26
CA LYS A 166 -9.32 0.37 -5.36
C LYS A 166 -10.75 0.65 -5.82
N THR A 167 -11.32 -0.22 -6.65
CA THR A 167 -12.61 0.06 -7.29
C THR A 167 -13.63 -1.08 -7.17
N LEU A 168 -13.28 -2.21 -6.55
CA LEU A 168 -14.23 -3.29 -6.30
C LEU A 168 -15.03 -2.96 -5.03
N PRO A 169 -16.34 -3.27 -5.03
CA PRO A 169 -17.28 -2.88 -3.98
C PRO A 169 -17.16 -3.67 -2.68
#